data_AF-A0A925SDV4-F1
#
_entry.id   AF-A0A925SDV4-F1
#
_cell.length_a   1.000
_cell.length_b   1.000
_cell.length_c   1.000
_cell.angle_alpha   90.00
_cell.angle_beta   90.00
_cell.angle_gamma   90.00
#
_symmetry.space_group_name_H-M   'P 1'
#
loop_
_entity.id
_entity.type
_entity.pdbx_description
1 polymer ?
#
loop_
_entity_poly.entity_id
_entity_poly.type
_entity_poly.pdbx_seq_one_letter_code
_entity_poly.pdbx_strand_id
1 'polypeptide(L)'
;MQLEHTLSHETKEGNKYLVEFSAFNQNAIPVNVKLPIINLSLVQVEAVKQNSPTFLKYLAQYVCDYINTFDIILYFYCDTSEIVMRKSRKSTPQKYRHELFSTLYDTIHNESIIREIIVIKDDSVGDHYISLITSEKNRSELEKLTAEFEDYRDK
;
A
#
# COMPACT_ATOMS: atom_id res chain seq x y z
N MET A 1 6.99 -18.22 -1.86
CA MET A 1 5.92 -17.22 -2.06
C MET A 1 5.51 -17.30 -3.53
N GLN A 2 4.25 -17.07 -3.87
CA GLN A 2 3.82 -16.91 -5.27
C GLN A 2 3.69 -15.40 -5.56
N LEU A 3 3.82 -14.99 -6.83
CA LEU A 3 3.71 -13.58 -7.20
C LEU A 3 2.29 -13.08 -6.87
N GLU A 4 1.27 -13.66 -7.44
CA GLU A 4 -0.13 -13.39 -7.08
C GLU A 4 -0.61 -14.43 -6.07
N HIS A 5 -1.13 -13.97 -4.94
CA HIS A 5 -1.66 -14.85 -3.90
C HIS A 5 -2.48 -14.07 -2.86
N THR A 6 -3.29 -14.81 -2.12
CA THR A 6 -4.04 -14.31 -0.97
C THR A 6 -3.55 -14.97 0.30
N LEU A 7 -3.26 -14.16 1.32
CA LEU A 7 -2.94 -14.59 2.67
C LEU A 7 -4.13 -14.32 3.58
N SER A 8 -4.64 -15.36 4.23
CA SER A 8 -5.57 -15.21 5.35
C SER A 8 -4.80 -15.08 6.65
N HIS A 9 -5.14 -14.10 7.47
CA HIS A 9 -4.52 -13.87 8.77
C HIS A 9 -5.58 -13.59 9.84
N GLU A 10 -5.46 -14.27 10.97
CA GLU A 10 -6.25 -13.98 12.17
C GLU A 10 -5.34 -13.36 13.24
N THR A 11 -5.70 -12.19 13.74
CA THR A 11 -4.94 -11.52 14.79
C THR A 11 -5.21 -12.18 16.15
N LYS A 12 -4.35 -11.92 17.14
CA LYS A 12 -4.55 -12.41 18.51
C LYS A 12 -5.86 -11.94 19.15
N GLU A 13 -6.43 -10.85 18.63
CA GLU A 13 -7.69 -10.29 19.08
C GLU A 13 -8.92 -10.91 18.41
N GLY A 14 -8.73 -11.85 17.47
CA GLY A 14 -9.78 -12.57 16.73
C GLY A 14 -10.23 -11.86 15.45
N ASN A 15 -9.57 -10.77 15.05
CA ASN A 15 -9.89 -10.10 13.79
C ASN A 15 -9.34 -10.91 12.61
N LYS A 16 -10.11 -11.02 11.53
CA LYS A 16 -9.70 -11.76 10.32
C LYS A 16 -9.46 -10.81 9.16
N TYR A 17 -8.34 -11.00 8.49
CA TYR A 17 -7.91 -10.23 7.34
C TYR A 17 -7.57 -11.13 6.17
N LEU A 18 -7.85 -10.63 4.97
CA LEU A 18 -7.27 -11.12 3.72
C LEU A 18 -6.28 -10.07 3.21
N VAL A 19 -5.07 -10.51 2.92
CA VAL A 19 -4.04 -9.71 2.26
C VAL A 19 -3.88 -10.27 0.86
N GLU A 20 -4.24 -9.50 -0.15
CA GLU A 20 -4.28 -9.93 -1.54
C GLU A 20 -3.20 -9.23 -2.35
N PHE A 21 -2.39 -10.04 -3.02
CA PHE A 21 -1.41 -9.63 -4.03
C PHE A 21 -1.96 -10.06 -5.38
N SER A 22 -2.32 -9.10 -6.21
CA SER A 22 -2.97 -9.33 -7.51
C SER A 22 -2.28 -8.55 -8.61
N ALA A 23 -2.34 -9.05 -9.85
CA ALA A 23 -1.82 -8.30 -10.99
C ALA A 23 -2.52 -6.94 -11.10
N PHE A 24 -1.73 -5.87 -11.21
CA PHE A 24 -2.26 -4.55 -11.54
C PHE A 24 -2.65 -4.53 -13.02
N ASN A 25 -3.80 -3.92 -13.34
CA ASN A 25 -4.21 -3.73 -14.73
C ASN A 25 -3.32 -2.65 -15.38
N GLN A 26 -2.20 -3.07 -15.96
CA GLN A 26 -1.25 -2.16 -16.62
C GLN A 26 -1.88 -1.38 -17.79
N ASN A 27 -2.97 -1.85 -18.39
CA ASN A 27 -3.67 -1.08 -19.43
C ASN A 27 -4.35 0.19 -18.87
N ALA A 28 -4.48 0.31 -17.54
CA ALA A 28 -5.03 1.50 -16.90
C ALA A 28 -4.03 2.67 -16.84
N ILE A 29 -2.73 2.41 -17.05
CA ILE A 29 -1.67 3.44 -17.05
C ILE A 29 -0.82 3.24 -18.30
N PRO A 30 -0.69 4.22 -19.20
CA PRO A 30 0.07 4.09 -20.44
C PRO A 30 1.59 4.14 -20.21
N VAL A 31 2.09 3.45 -19.18
CA VAL A 31 3.51 3.46 -18.83
C VAL A 31 4.22 2.21 -19.34
N ASN A 32 5.42 2.42 -19.86
CA ASN A 32 6.33 1.34 -20.25
C ASN A 32 7.30 1.01 -19.10
N VAL A 33 6.77 0.47 -18.00
CA VAL A 33 7.59 -0.13 -16.93
C VAL A 33 7.85 -1.59 -17.28
N LYS A 34 9.11 -2.03 -17.15
CA LYS A 34 9.48 -3.43 -17.41
C LYS A 34 9.09 -4.37 -16.28
N LEU A 35 8.89 -3.84 -15.09
CA LEU A 35 8.58 -4.63 -13.91
C LEU A 35 7.08 -4.91 -13.82
N PRO A 36 6.69 -6.11 -13.36
CA PRO A 36 5.32 -6.37 -12.96
C PRO A 36 4.91 -5.41 -11.83
N ILE A 37 3.71 -4.82 -11.98
CA ILE A 37 3.09 -4.01 -10.95
C ILE A 37 2.08 -4.89 -10.22
N ILE A 38 2.18 -4.95 -8.90
CA ILE A 38 1.33 -5.80 -8.06
C ILE A 38 0.48 -4.90 -7.17
N ASN A 39 -0.83 -5.07 -7.23
CA ASN A 39 -1.75 -4.43 -6.32
C ASN A 39 -1.78 -5.17 -4.98
N LEU A 40 -1.54 -4.44 -3.89
CA LEU A 40 -1.73 -4.91 -2.51
C LEU A 40 -3.08 -4.42 -1.98
N SER A 41 -3.96 -5.36 -1.63
CA SER A 41 -5.23 -5.07 -0.96
C SER A 41 -5.26 -5.69 0.44
N LEU A 42 -5.74 -4.93 1.42
CA LEU A 42 -5.97 -5.39 2.79
C LEU A 42 -7.45 -5.31 3.09
N VAL A 43 -8.10 -6.47 3.20
CA VAL A 43 -9.55 -6.58 3.45
C VAL A 43 -9.77 -7.11 4.85
N GLN A 44 -10.55 -6.39 5.66
CA GLN A 44 -11.01 -6.89 6.95
C GLN A 44 -12.29 -7.71 6.74
N VAL A 45 -12.21 -9.02 7.00
CA VAL A 45 -13.34 -9.94 6.87
C VAL A 45 -14.15 -9.98 8.16
N GLU A 46 -13.48 -9.89 9.31
CA GLU A 46 -14.13 -9.93 10.63
C GLU A 46 -13.48 -8.94 11.59
N ALA A 47 -14.31 -8.16 12.27
CA ALA A 47 -13.92 -7.14 13.24
C ALA A 47 -14.50 -7.47 14.62
N VAL A 48 -13.66 -7.99 15.51
CA VAL A 48 -14.01 -8.34 16.89
C VAL A 48 -13.56 -7.24 17.86
N LYS A 49 -12.32 -6.75 17.72
CA LYS A 49 -11.71 -5.74 18.61
C LYS A 49 -10.76 -4.81 17.85
N GLN A 50 -10.26 -3.76 18.51
CA GLN A 50 -9.16 -2.97 17.94
C GLN A 50 -7.89 -3.84 17.81
N ASN A 51 -7.23 -3.78 16.65
CA ASN A 51 -5.95 -4.45 16.45
C ASN A 51 -4.89 -3.94 17.42
N SER A 52 -4.05 -4.84 17.92
CA SER A 52 -2.77 -4.42 18.48
C SER A 52 -1.76 -4.06 17.38
N PRO A 53 -0.72 -3.27 17.69
CA PRO A 53 0.32 -2.93 16.71
C PRO A 53 1.09 -4.14 16.15
N THR A 54 0.94 -5.33 16.74
CA THR A 54 1.68 -6.53 16.31
C THR A 54 1.26 -7.03 14.93
N PHE A 55 -0.03 -6.99 14.60
CA PHE A 55 -0.51 -7.35 13.26
C PHE A 55 0.09 -6.43 12.19
N LEU A 56 0.11 -5.13 12.46
CA LEU A 56 0.66 -4.15 11.52
C LEU A 56 2.16 -4.37 11.28
N LYS A 57 2.93 -4.72 12.32
CA LYS A 57 4.35 -5.09 12.18
C LYS A 57 4.53 -6.37 11.35
N TYR A 58 3.70 -7.38 11.60
CA TYR A 58 3.71 -8.62 10.82
C TYR A 58 3.45 -8.35 9.34
N LEU A 59 2.41 -7.58 9.02
CA LEU A 59 2.07 -7.22 7.65
C LEU A 59 3.20 -6.45 6.97
N ALA A 60 3.79 -5.49 7.68
CA ALA A 60 4.89 -4.69 7.15
C ALA A 60 6.11 -5.57 6.82
N GLN A 61 6.48 -6.50 7.73
CA GLN A 61 7.57 -7.45 7.46
C GLN A 61 7.26 -8.36 6.26
N TYR A 62 6.02 -8.87 6.17
CA TYR A 62 5.59 -9.70 5.05
C TYR A 62 5.73 -8.98 3.70
N VAL A 63 5.32 -7.71 3.66
CA VAL A 63 5.45 -6.87 2.45
C VAL A 63 6.93 -6.66 2.09
N CYS A 64 7.80 -6.42 3.06
CA CYS A 64 9.24 -6.31 2.79
C CYS A 64 9.83 -7.61 2.25
N ASP A 65 9.49 -8.76 2.85
CA ASP A 65 9.94 -10.07 2.38
C ASP A 65 9.44 -10.34 0.95
N TYR A 66 8.19 -9.95 0.64
CA TYR A 66 7.60 -10.04 -0.68
C TYR A 66 8.37 -9.22 -1.72
N ILE A 67 8.67 -7.95 -1.42
CA ILE A 67 9.46 -7.06 -2.30
C ILE A 67 10.90 -7.58 -2.47
N ASN A 68 11.51 -8.14 -1.43
CA ASN A 68 12.86 -8.68 -1.54
C ASN A 68 12.91 -10.01 -2.32
N THR A 69 11.79 -10.75 -2.35
CA THR A 69 11.68 -12.02 -3.06
C THR A 69 11.44 -11.81 -4.57
N PHE A 70 10.69 -10.78 -4.94
CA PHE A 70 10.24 -10.55 -6.31
C PHE A 70 10.73 -9.23 -6.88
N ASP A 71 11.06 -9.23 -8.18
CA ASP A 71 11.44 -8.01 -8.88
C ASP A 71 10.20 -7.29 -9.41
N ILE A 72 9.58 -6.47 -8.56
CA ILE A 72 8.24 -5.91 -8.77
C ILE A 72 8.17 -4.44 -8.36
N ILE A 73 7.08 -3.76 -8.73
CA ILE A 73 6.61 -2.56 -8.05
C ILE A 73 5.29 -2.87 -7.35
N LEU A 74 5.25 -2.66 -6.04
CA LEU A 74 4.03 -2.81 -5.25
C LEU A 74 3.22 -1.51 -5.31
N TYR A 75 1.98 -1.61 -5.71
CA TYR A 75 0.99 -0.55 -5.72
C TYR A 75 0.03 -0.73 -4.53
N PHE A 76 -0.07 0.30 -3.69
CA PHE A 76 -1.00 0.32 -2.58
C PHE A 76 -1.86 1.59 -2.62
N TYR A 77 -3.18 1.41 -2.64
CA TYR A 77 -4.17 2.48 -2.64
C TYR A 77 -5.02 2.42 -1.37
N CYS A 78 -5.14 3.56 -0.68
CA CYS A 78 -5.95 3.65 0.53
C CYS A 78 -7.43 3.84 0.17
N ASP A 79 -8.30 2.92 0.61
CA ASP A 79 -9.74 3.08 0.37
C ASP A 79 -10.36 4.24 1.17
N THR A 80 -11.53 4.67 0.72
CA THR A 80 -12.36 5.71 1.35
C THR A 80 -13.30 5.17 2.43
N SER A 81 -13.37 3.85 2.65
CA SER A 81 -14.29 3.24 3.60
C SER A 81 -14.06 3.78 5.00
N GLU A 82 -15.09 3.82 5.84
CA GLU A 82 -14.91 4.29 7.21
C GLU A 82 -13.90 3.41 7.97
N ILE A 83 -13.06 4.04 8.79
CA ILE A 83 -12.13 3.35 9.70
C ILE A 83 -12.33 3.87 11.12
N VAL A 84 -12.20 2.97 12.10
CA VAL A 84 -12.25 3.36 13.51
C VAL A 84 -11.01 4.19 13.85
N MET A 85 -11.22 5.50 14.03
CA MET A 85 -10.20 6.46 14.45
C MET A 85 -10.44 6.91 15.88
N ARG A 86 -9.37 7.32 16.58
CA ARG A 86 -9.53 8.03 17.86
C ARG A 86 -10.30 9.32 17.60
N LYS A 87 -11.32 9.62 18.43
CA LYS A 87 -12.18 10.81 18.30
C LYS A 87 -11.42 12.15 18.22
N SER A 88 -10.19 12.20 18.74
CA SER A 88 -9.33 13.39 18.71
C SER A 88 -8.59 13.62 17.39
N ARG A 89 -8.52 12.62 16.48
CA ARG A 89 -7.89 12.79 15.17
C ARG A 89 -8.88 13.37 14.18
N LYS A 90 -8.56 14.55 13.64
CA LYS A 90 -9.25 15.14 12.49
C LYS A 90 -8.52 14.74 11.22
N SER A 91 -8.87 13.59 10.65
CA SER A 91 -8.32 13.10 9.38
C SER A 91 -9.42 12.41 8.57
N THR A 92 -9.31 12.47 7.24
CA THR A 92 -10.11 11.59 6.39
C THR A 92 -9.67 10.14 6.58
N PRO A 93 -10.55 9.15 6.35
CA PRO A 93 -10.17 7.74 6.38
C PRO A 93 -8.95 7.43 5.52
N GLN A 94 -8.89 7.97 4.31
CA GLN A 94 -7.75 7.85 3.39
C GLN A 94 -6.44 8.35 3.99
N LYS A 95 -6.42 9.62 4.43
CA LYS A 95 -5.21 10.23 5.00
C LYS A 95 -4.77 9.49 6.26
N TYR A 96 -5.71 9.01 7.08
CA TYR A 96 -5.38 8.23 8.27
C TYR A 96 -4.72 6.89 7.93
N ARG A 97 -5.25 6.18 6.92
CA ARG A 97 -4.65 4.91 6.43
C ARG A 97 -3.26 5.16 5.86
N HIS A 98 -3.10 6.22 5.07
CA HIS A 98 -1.81 6.63 4.54
C HIS A 98 -0.79 6.93 5.63
N GLU A 99 -1.16 7.72 6.65
CA GLU A 99 -0.28 8.04 7.79
C GLU A 99 0.08 6.77 8.59
N LEU A 100 -0.89 5.88 8.80
CA LEU A 100 -0.67 4.60 9.48
C LEU A 100 0.34 3.76 8.70
N PHE A 101 0.11 3.58 7.40
CA PHE A 101 1.00 2.84 6.51
C PHE A 101 2.40 3.47 6.46
N SER A 102 2.47 4.79 6.37
CA SER A 102 3.74 5.51 6.31
C SER A 102 4.56 5.32 7.57
N THR A 103 3.92 5.46 8.73
CA THR A 103 4.55 5.20 10.04
C THR A 103 5.07 3.76 10.13
N LEU A 104 4.32 2.79 9.59
CA LEU A 104 4.73 1.38 9.61
C LEU A 104 5.97 1.15 8.77
N TYR A 105 5.95 1.60 7.52
CA TYR A 105 7.10 1.54 6.63
C TYR A 105 8.33 2.19 7.26
N ASP A 106 8.20 3.37 7.85
CA ASP A 106 9.32 4.09 8.46
C ASP A 106 9.88 3.31 9.68
N THR A 107 9.02 2.59 10.41
CA THR A 107 9.41 1.78 11.58
C THR A 107 10.17 0.51 11.20
N ILE A 108 9.93 -0.03 10.02
CA ILE A 108 10.57 -1.25 9.52
C ILE A 108 11.51 -0.97 8.35
N HIS A 109 11.87 0.30 8.16
CA HIS A 109 12.61 0.75 6.99
C HIS A 109 13.90 -0.06 6.80
N ASN A 110 14.07 -0.53 5.59
CA ASN A 110 15.26 -1.22 5.12
C ASN A 110 15.82 -0.38 3.96
N GLU A 111 17.12 -0.07 4.01
CA GLU A 111 17.81 0.71 2.97
C GLU A 111 17.67 0.09 1.57
N SER A 112 17.37 -1.20 1.47
CA SER A 112 17.15 -1.90 0.20
C SER A 112 15.76 -1.70 -0.41
N ILE A 113 14.86 -0.97 0.26
CA ILE A 113 13.47 -0.73 -0.16
C ILE A 113 13.20 0.77 -0.19
N ILE A 114 12.57 1.21 -1.27
CA ILE A 114 12.16 2.59 -1.51
C ILE A 114 10.67 2.70 -1.76
N ARG A 115 10.16 3.90 -1.48
CA ARG A 115 8.75 4.26 -1.63
C ARG A 115 8.63 5.64 -2.25
N GLU A 116 7.75 5.76 -3.23
CA GLU A 116 7.20 7.03 -3.70
C GLU A 116 5.73 7.14 -3.29
N ILE A 117 5.31 8.36 -2.94
CA ILE A 117 3.93 8.65 -2.55
C ILE A 117 3.35 9.63 -3.57
N ILE A 118 2.29 9.20 -4.24
CA ILE A 118 1.52 10.05 -5.15
C ILE A 118 0.25 10.49 -4.43
N VAL A 119 -0.01 11.80 -4.45
CA VAL A 119 -1.23 12.39 -3.88
C VAL A 119 -2.04 13.01 -5.00
N ILE A 120 -3.19 12.43 -5.31
CA ILE A 120 -4.14 12.99 -6.28
C ILE A 120 -5.15 13.82 -5.50
N LYS A 121 -5.25 15.11 -5.82
CA LYS A 121 -6.19 16.03 -5.17
C LYS A 121 -7.60 15.76 -5.66
N ASP A 122 -8.55 15.67 -4.74
CA ASP A 122 -9.96 15.49 -5.05
C ASP A 122 -10.82 16.25 -4.04
N ASP A 123 -11.40 17.36 -4.50
CA ASP A 123 -12.19 18.26 -3.66
C ASP A 123 -13.55 17.67 -3.27
N SER A 124 -13.98 16.58 -3.90
CA SER A 124 -15.30 15.97 -3.68
C SER A 124 -15.29 14.92 -2.57
N VAL A 125 -14.27 14.05 -2.55
CA VAL A 125 -14.17 12.91 -1.60
C VAL A 125 -12.90 12.92 -0.75
N GLY A 126 -12.04 13.94 -0.93
CA GLY A 126 -10.76 14.09 -0.26
C GLY A 126 -9.61 13.44 -1.03
N ASP A 127 -8.41 13.93 -0.79
CA ASP A 127 -7.18 13.49 -1.46
C ASP A 127 -7.01 11.96 -1.48
N HIS A 128 -6.57 11.46 -2.62
CA HIS A 128 -6.22 10.06 -2.84
C HIS A 128 -4.74 9.83 -2.62
N TYR A 129 -4.41 8.80 -1.84
CA TYR A 129 -3.01 8.46 -1.51
C TYR A 129 -2.64 7.12 -2.12
N ILE A 130 -1.65 7.15 -3.02
CA ILE A 130 -1.05 5.97 -3.65
C ILE A 130 0.37 5.84 -3.13
N SER A 131 0.75 4.65 -2.70
CA SER A 131 2.13 4.30 -2.38
C SER A 131 2.66 3.31 -3.40
N LEU A 132 3.77 3.66 -4.04
CA LEU A 132 4.53 2.79 -4.93
C LEU A 132 5.79 2.36 -4.19
N ILE A 133 6.04 1.05 -4.10
CA ILE A 133 7.12 0.51 -3.27
C ILE A 133 7.90 -0.55 -4.04
N THR A 134 9.21 -0.47 -4.04
CA THR A 134 10.07 -1.46 -4.70
C THR A 134 11.43 -1.54 -4.03
N SER A 135 12.28 -2.44 -4.50
CA SER A 135 13.68 -2.48 -4.08
C SER A 135 14.47 -1.29 -4.65
N GLU A 136 15.46 -0.79 -3.92
CA GLU A 136 16.35 0.30 -4.34
C GLU A 136 16.96 0.07 -5.74
N LYS A 137 17.30 -1.19 -6.06
CA LYS A 137 17.85 -1.55 -7.38
C LYS A 137 16.91 -1.22 -8.56
N ASN A 138 15.61 -1.03 -8.28
CA ASN A 138 14.56 -0.75 -9.26
C ASN A 138 14.15 0.73 -9.30
N ARG A 139 14.90 1.62 -8.64
CA ARG A 139 14.64 3.06 -8.58
C ARG A 139 14.28 3.68 -9.93
N SER A 140 15.02 3.36 -10.99
CA SER A 140 14.77 3.93 -12.31
C SER A 140 13.40 3.56 -12.89
N GLU A 141 12.86 2.39 -12.56
CA GLU A 141 11.52 1.97 -13.00
C GLU A 141 10.44 2.61 -12.12
N LEU A 142 10.70 2.79 -10.82
CA LEU A 142 9.84 3.53 -9.92
C LEU A 142 9.68 4.99 -10.36
N GLU A 143 10.79 5.68 -10.65
CA GLU A 143 10.80 7.07 -11.07
C GLU A 143 10.00 7.29 -12.37
N LYS A 144 10.13 6.38 -13.34
CA LYS A 144 9.33 6.41 -14.57
C LYS A 144 7.84 6.30 -14.28
N LEU A 145 7.45 5.35 -13.42
CA LEU A 145 6.05 5.16 -13.05
C LEU A 145 5.49 6.39 -12.34
N THR A 146 6.25 6.94 -11.39
CA THR A 146 5.84 8.13 -10.64
C THR A 146 5.65 9.34 -11.56
N ALA A 147 6.57 9.58 -12.49
CA ALA A 147 6.49 10.70 -13.44
C ALA A 147 5.20 10.65 -14.29
N GLU A 148 4.79 9.47 -14.76
CA GLU A 148 3.52 9.33 -15.49
C GLU A 148 2.32 9.71 -14.64
N PHE A 149 2.29 9.32 -13.37
CA PHE A 149 1.20 9.71 -12.47
C PHE A 149 1.16 11.21 -12.22
N GLU A 150 2.30 11.90 -12.24
CA GLU A 150 2.35 13.36 -12.13
C GLU A 150 1.80 14.03 -13.39
N ASP A 151 2.14 13.55 -14.58
CA ASP A 151 1.61 14.05 -15.86
C ASP A 151 0.07 13.89 -15.99
N TYR A 152 -0.52 12.93 -15.27
CA TYR A 152 -1.97 12.77 -15.16
C TYR A 152 -2.64 13.75 -14.18
N ARG A 153 -1.90 14.31 -13.22
CA ARG A 153 -2.45 15.28 -12.25
C ARG A 153 -2.62 16.68 -12.85
N ASP A 154 -1.83 17.01 -13.86
CA ASP A 154 -1.80 18.34 -14.49
C ASP A 154 -2.70 18.46 -15.74
N LYS A 155 -3.49 17.42 -16.05
CA LYS A 155 -4.48 17.40 -17.14
C LYS A 155 -5.89 17.52 -16.60
#